data_AF-A0A6B0U0G5-F1
#
_entry.id   AF-A0A6B0U0G5-F1
#
_cell.length_a   1.000
_cell.length_b   1.000
_cell.length_c   1.000
_cell.angle_alpha   90.00
_cell.angle_beta   90.00
_cell.angle_gamma   90.00
#
_symmetry.space_group_name_H-M   'P 1'
#
loop_
_entity.id
_entity.type
_entity.pdbx_description
1 polymer ?
#
loop_
_entity_poly.entity_id
_entity_poly.type
_entity_poly.pdbx_seq_one_letter_code
_entity_poly.pdbx_strand_id
1 'polypeptide(L)'
;MFRPQDRMIVFFLGLLFLSRSDVILPEETKGDYPDANEVMWKLPETYMLQSIGNFINLTCGYQVFYNKTKRSKLFRMYDFFLMYMDGRS
;
A
#
# COMPACT_ATOMS: atom_id res chain seq x y z
N MET A 1 -14.60 -43.52 8.52
CA MET A 1 -13.43 -43.11 7.70
C MET A 1 -13.82 -41.84 6.96
N PHE A 2 -13.31 -40.68 7.35
CA PHE A 2 -13.73 -39.37 6.81
C PHE A 2 -13.29 -39.19 5.35
N ARG A 3 -14.13 -38.54 4.53
CA ARG A 3 -13.81 -38.25 3.13
C ARG A 3 -12.59 -37.30 3.05
N PRO A 4 -11.82 -37.31 1.95
CA PRO A 4 -10.62 -36.48 1.83
C PRO A 4 -10.89 -34.98 2.06
N GLN A 5 -12.07 -34.50 1.66
CA GLN A 5 -12.51 -33.12 1.83
C GLN A 5 -12.70 -32.75 3.30
N ASP A 6 -13.28 -33.65 4.10
CA ASP A 6 -13.54 -33.42 5.53
C ASP A 6 -12.22 -33.34 6.32
N ARG A 7 -11.20 -34.11 5.93
CA ARG A 7 -9.86 -34.03 6.55
C ARG A 7 -9.19 -32.69 6.29
N MET A 8 -9.34 -32.14 5.09
CA MET A 8 -8.81 -30.81 4.76
C MET A 8 -9.46 -29.73 5.61
N ILE A 9 -10.79 -29.76 5.74
CA ILE A 9 -11.55 -28.77 6.53
C ILE A 9 -11.13 -28.82 8.00
N VAL A 10 -11.02 -30.02 8.59
CA VAL A 10 -10.60 -30.19 9.99
C VAL A 10 -9.16 -29.74 10.20
N PHE A 11 -8.27 -30.00 9.24
CA PHE A 11 -6.88 -29.53 9.27
C PHE A 11 -6.78 -28.00 9.22
N PHE A 12 -7.55 -27.36 8.34
CA PHE A 12 -7.63 -25.90 8.26
C PHE A 12 -8.21 -25.28 9.54
N LEU A 13 -9.27 -25.87 10.11
CA LEU A 13 -9.84 -25.42 11.38
C LEU A 13 -8.86 -25.60 12.55
N GLY A 14 -8.10 -26.69 12.58
CA GLY A 14 -7.04 -26.92 13.56
C GLY A 14 -5.90 -25.91 13.45
N LEU A 15 -5.44 -25.61 12.23
CA LEU A 15 -4.44 -24.56 11.99
C LEU A 15 -4.94 -23.19 12.42
N LEU A 16 -6.19 -22.84 12.08
CA LEU A 16 -6.82 -21.57 12.49
C LEU A 16 -6.96 -21.45 14.01
N PHE A 17 -7.26 -22.55 14.69
CA PHE A 17 -7.38 -22.60 16.14
C PHE A 17 -6.00 -22.46 16.82
N LEU A 18 -4.97 -23.11 16.28
CA LEU A 18 -3.59 -23.01 16.79
C LEU A 18 -2.94 -21.66 16.47
N SER A 19 -3.28 -21.02 15.34
CA SER A 19 -2.80 -19.67 15.00
C SER A 19 -3.44 -18.56 15.85
N ARG A 20 -4.48 -18.87 16.63
CA ARG A 20 -5.18 -17.90 17.47
C ARG A 20 -4.53 -17.69 18.84
N SER A 21 -3.53 -18.51 19.19
CA SER A 21 -2.94 -18.54 20.53
C SER A 21 -1.83 -17.52 20.75
N ASP A 22 -1.34 -16.85 19.71
CA ASP A 22 -0.33 -15.80 19.85
C ASP A 22 -0.72 -14.62 18.97
N VAL A 23 -1.69 -13.84 19.45
CA VAL A 23 -1.64 -12.39 19.21
C VAL A 23 -0.47 -11.87 20.05
N ILE A 24 0.75 -12.22 19.63
CA ILE A 24 1.91 -11.37 19.84
C ILE A 24 1.58 -10.17 18.95
N LEU A 25 0.75 -9.26 19.48
CA LEU A 25 0.83 -7.87 19.09
C LEU A 25 2.31 -7.55 19.21
N PRO A 26 3.03 -7.28 18.11
CA PRO A 26 4.41 -6.86 18.23
C PRO A 26 4.35 -5.63 19.14
N GLU A 27 4.95 -5.77 20.33
CA GLU A 27 5.27 -4.65 21.22
C GLU A 27 5.70 -3.52 20.30
N GLU A 28 4.95 -2.40 20.30
CA GLU A 28 5.06 -1.35 19.30
C GLU A 28 6.54 -1.09 19.03
N THR A 29 7.04 -1.70 17.95
CA THR A 29 8.45 -1.62 17.66
C THR A 29 8.64 -0.14 17.43
N LYS A 30 9.49 0.51 18.23
CA LYS A 30 10.04 1.84 17.92
C LYS A 30 10.94 1.70 16.68
N GLY A 31 10.41 1.14 15.60
CA GLY A 31 11.00 1.23 14.30
C GLY A 31 10.95 2.69 13.87
N ASP A 32 11.88 3.05 13.00
CA ASP A 32 11.90 4.37 12.39
C ASP A 32 10.79 4.41 11.34
N TYR A 33 9.55 4.57 11.80
CA TYR A 33 8.35 4.71 10.97
C TYR A 33 8.04 6.20 10.89
N PRO A 34 8.63 6.93 9.93
CA PRO A 34 8.38 8.36 9.82
C PRO A 34 6.90 8.59 9.50
N ASP A 35 6.33 9.64 10.10
CA ASP A 35 4.95 10.04 9.86
C ASP A 35 4.74 10.23 8.34
N ALA A 36 3.77 9.51 7.78
CA ALA A 36 3.53 9.52 6.35
C ALA A 36 3.18 10.92 5.84
N ASN A 37 2.48 11.74 6.63
CA ASN A 37 2.22 13.12 6.23
C ASN A 37 3.53 13.89 6.19
N GLU A 38 4.39 13.82 7.22
CA GLU A 38 5.68 14.50 7.21
C GLU A 38 6.56 14.13 6.03
N VAL A 39 6.63 12.83 5.70
CA VAL A 39 7.38 12.33 4.54
C VAL A 39 6.80 12.90 3.25
N MET A 40 5.50 12.78 3.06
CA MET A 40 4.81 13.30 1.87
C MET A 40 4.86 14.84 1.77
N TRP A 41 5.00 15.53 2.90
CA TRP A 41 5.20 16.99 2.95
C TRP A 41 6.57 17.42 2.44
N LYS A 42 7.59 16.61 2.67
CA LYS A 42 8.99 16.87 2.25
C LYS A 42 9.24 16.48 0.79
N LEU A 43 8.39 15.65 0.20
CA LEU A 43 8.56 15.16 -1.17
C LEU A 43 7.87 16.09 -2.17
N PRO A 44 8.62 16.75 -3.08
CA PRO A 44 8.02 17.51 -4.18
C PRO A 44 7.44 16.59 -5.26
N GLU A 45 8.03 15.40 -5.43
CA GLU A 45 7.65 14.40 -6.42
C GLU A 45 7.87 13.00 -5.84
N THR A 46 7.01 12.04 -6.19
CA THR A 46 7.22 10.63 -5.86
C THR A 46 7.01 9.73 -7.07
N TYR A 47 7.91 8.77 -7.27
CA TYR A 47 7.82 7.78 -8.33
C TYR A 47 7.12 6.52 -7.82
N MET A 48 6.16 6.01 -8.60
CA MET A 48 5.49 4.75 -8.31
C MET A 48 6.34 3.60 -8.82
N LEU A 49 6.99 2.90 -7.89
CA LEU A 49 7.80 1.73 -8.19
C LEU A 49 6.91 0.49 -8.38
N GLN A 50 6.33 0.28 -9.57
CA GLN A 50 5.67 -0.96 -10.06
C GLN A 50 4.65 -1.68 -9.14
N SER A 51 4.32 -1.19 -7.94
CA SER A 51 3.86 -2.06 -6.84
C SER A 51 2.38 -1.99 -6.52
N ILE A 52 1.63 -1.02 -7.05
CA ILE A 52 0.18 -0.92 -6.77
C ILE A 52 -0.64 -1.81 -7.72
N GLY A 53 -0.10 -2.18 -8.88
CA GLY A 53 -0.78 -3.05 -9.84
C GLY A 53 0.12 -3.52 -10.97
N ASN A 54 -0.28 -4.58 -11.66
CA ASN A 54 0.45 -5.08 -12.83
C ASN A 54 0.12 -4.22 -14.05
N PHE A 55 0.88 -3.15 -14.23
CA PHE A 55 0.75 -2.26 -15.39
C PHE A 55 1.80 -2.63 -16.45
N ILE A 56 1.48 -3.61 -17.29
CA ILE A 56 2.40 -4.20 -18.29
C ILE A 56 2.99 -3.14 -19.24
N ASN A 57 2.22 -2.09 -19.56
CA ASN A 57 2.63 -1.05 -20.51
C ASN A 57 3.04 0.27 -19.83
N LEU A 58 3.09 0.34 -18.50
CA LEU A 58 3.46 1.57 -17.80
C LEU A 58 4.98 1.65 -17.65
N THR A 59 5.58 2.66 -18.27
CA THR A 59 7.01 2.95 -18.14
C THR A 59 7.31 3.65 -16.82
N CYS A 60 6.49 4.63 -16.48
CA CYS A 60 6.67 5.43 -15.28
C CYS A 60 5.33 6.01 -14.82
N GLY A 61 5.04 5.94 -13.52
CA GLY A 61 4.00 6.74 -12.89
C GLY A 61 4.63 7.63 -11.83
N TYR A 62 4.28 8.91 -11.78
CA TYR A 62 4.78 9.82 -10.76
C TYR A 62 3.69 10.77 -10.26
N GLN A 63 3.82 11.22 -9.02
CA GLN A 63 2.93 12.19 -8.38
C GLN A 63 3.70 13.48 -8.11
N VAL A 64 3.13 14.61 -8.46
CA VAL A 64 3.68 15.94 -8.17
C VAL A 64 2.83 16.61 -7.11
N PHE A 65 3.47 17.07 -6.03
CA PHE A 65 2.79 17.69 -4.89
C PHE A 65 2.90 19.21 -4.96
N TYR A 66 1.80 19.91 -4.72
CA TYR A 66 1.76 21.36 -4.72
C TYR A 66 0.75 21.91 -3.71
N ASN A 67 0.92 23.18 -3.37
CA ASN A 67 0.00 23.89 -2.50
C ASN A 67 -0.95 24.76 -3.33
N LYS A 68 -2.25 24.68 -3.05
CA LYS A 68 -3.28 25.49 -3.69
C LYS A 68 -4.12 26.22 -2.65
N THR A 69 -4.20 27.53 -2.78
CA THR A 69 -5.05 28.35 -1.91
C THR A 69 -6.48 28.38 -2.44
N LYS A 70 -7.45 28.01 -1.61
CA LYS A 70 -8.89 28.11 -1.92
C LYS A 70 -9.62 28.74 -0.74
N ARG A 71 -10.35 29.84 -0.98
CA ARG A 71 -11.08 30.59 0.07
C ARG A 71 -10.21 30.87 1.31
N SER A 72 -9.00 31.39 1.08
CA SER A 72 -8.02 31.74 2.13
C SER A 72 -7.47 30.58 2.97
N LYS A 73 -7.74 29.32 2.59
CA LYS A 73 -7.11 28.14 3.17
C LYS A 73 -6.14 27.53 2.18
N LEU A 74 -4.96 27.14 2.68
CA LEU A 74 -3.96 26.41 1.90
C LEU A 74 -4.31 24.92 1.93
N PHE A 75 -4.41 24.31 0.76
CA PHE A 75 -4.61 22.87 0.62
C PHE A 75 -3.39 22.27 -0.05
N ARG A 76 -2.91 21.15 0.47
CA ARG A 76 -1.95 20.30 -0.24
C ARG A 76 -2.72 19.48 -1.27
N MET A 77 -2.30 19.55 -2.52
CA MET A 77 -2.85 18.81 -3.64
C MET A 77 -1.75 18.00 -4.30
N TYR A 78 -2.15 17.05 -5.13
CA TYR A 78 -1.25 16.30 -5.97
C TYR A 78 -1.90 16.07 -7.33
N ASP A 79 -1.08 16.06 -8.37
CA ASP A 79 -1.45 15.59 -9.69
C ASP A 79 -0.71 14.27 -9.96
N PHE A 80 -1.33 13.38 -10.72
CA PHE A 80 -0.79 12.07 -11.04
C PHE A 80 -0.57 11.94 -12.54
N PHE A 81 0.64 11.51 -12.92
CA PHE A 81 1.06 11.36 -14.31
C PHE A 81 1.44 9.92 -14.58
N LEU A 82 1.03 9.41 -15.74
CA LEU A 82 1.29 8.05 -16.20
C LEU A 82 1.92 8.12 -17.60
N MET A 83 3.12 7.59 -17.75
CA MET A 83 3.81 7.47 -19.02
C MET A 83 3.77 6.01 -19.46
N TYR A 84 3.08 5.74 -20.58
CA TYR A 84 2.99 4.41 -21.17
C TYR A 84 4.03 4.20 -22.27
N MET A 85 4.42 2.94 -22.50
CA MET A 85 5.40 2.57 -23.55
C MET A 85 4.98 2.97 -24.96
N ASP A 86 3.68 3.15 -25.20
CA ASP A 86 3.12 3.57 -26.49
C ASP A 86 3.06 5.10 -26.66
N GLY A 87 3.66 5.85 -25.74
CA GLY A 87 3.74 7.31 -25.79
C GLY A 87 2.49 8.05 -25.32
N ARG A 88 1.50 7.35 -24.76
CA ARG A 88 0.34 7.98 -24.12
C ARG A 88 0.73 8.55 -22.74
N SER A 89 0.23 9.75 -22.44
CA SER A 89 0.38 10.48 -21.16
C SER A 89 -0.94 10.97 -20.61
#